data_AF-A0A1I7UVR5-F1
#
_entry.id   AF-A0A1I7UVR5-F1
#
_cell.length_a   1.000
_cell.length_b   1.000
_cell.length_c   1.000
_cell.angle_alpha   90.00
_cell.angle_beta   90.00
_cell.angle_gamma   90.00
#
_symmetry.space_group_name_H-M   'P 1'
#
loop_
_entity.id
_entity.type
_entity.pdbx_description
1 polymer ?
#
loop_
_entity_poly.entity_id
_entity_poly.type
_entity_poly.pdbx_seq_one_letter_code
_entity_poly.pdbx_strand_id
1 'polypeptide(L)'
;MQSYNPQNSLAATTSYSEQEIICICESLFNEGLQTGRTEQLATFIYNLPQCYQNIESALKAQALVYFTQQNWKMLYRVLECHKFSPHNHTVLQNLWLDAHYKEAEKTKERELGAVCKYRIRKKNPFPNTIWDGEETNYCFKSKSRNVLRDAYKRCQYPSVDEKRKLAQQTELSIIQVSNWFKNKRQRERAAGQLDRSSARSNDSDDGSSGCESKPPMNIDSPVPPALPNTFDIPQYYPPYAFAAPPCEFSYIQSL
;
A
#
# COMPACT_ATOMS: atom_id res chain seq x y z
N MET A 1 24.36 -0.22 62.07
CA MET A 1 24.35 -0.20 60.58
C MET A 1 23.67 -1.49 60.13
N GLN A 2 22.62 -1.41 59.32
CA GLN A 2 21.99 -2.59 58.71
C GLN A 2 22.41 -2.66 57.25
N SER A 3 22.92 -3.82 56.83
CA SER A 3 23.47 -4.02 55.49
C SER A 3 22.35 -4.12 54.46
N TYR A 4 22.38 -3.24 53.45
CA TYR A 4 21.54 -3.41 52.26
C TYR A 4 21.96 -4.67 51.50
N ASN A 5 21.00 -5.53 51.18
CA ASN A 5 21.20 -6.72 50.35
C ASN A 5 20.57 -6.49 48.96
N PRO A 6 21.35 -6.20 47.90
CA PRO A 6 20.83 -5.80 46.60
C PRO A 6 20.47 -7.00 45.70
N GLN A 7 19.74 -7.98 46.23
CA GLN A 7 19.27 -9.15 45.47
C GLN A 7 17.77 -9.41 45.67
N ASN A 8 16.91 -8.60 45.04
CA ASN A 8 15.54 -9.02 44.68
C ASN A 8 14.90 -8.19 43.54
N SER A 9 15.64 -7.95 42.45
CA SER A 9 15.09 -7.32 41.23
C SER A 9 14.92 -8.34 40.11
N LEU A 10 13.75 -8.34 39.47
CA LEU A 10 13.43 -9.02 38.20
C LEU A 10 13.43 -10.57 38.21
N ALA A 11 13.01 -11.19 39.32
CA ALA A 11 12.67 -12.63 39.38
C ALA A 11 11.20 -12.89 39.78
N ALA A 12 10.28 -12.00 39.38
CA ALA A 12 8.85 -12.22 39.53
C ALA A 12 8.35 -13.25 38.50
N THR A 13 8.46 -14.54 38.82
CA THR A 13 7.83 -15.61 38.04
C THR A 13 6.32 -15.65 38.34
N THR A 14 5.61 -14.60 37.93
CA THR A 14 4.15 -14.57 37.92
C THR A 14 3.66 -15.63 36.93
N SER A 15 3.10 -16.71 37.46
CA SER A 15 2.47 -17.78 36.69
C SER A 15 1.13 -17.31 36.12
N TYR A 16 1.19 -16.39 35.16
CA TYR A 16 0.03 -15.91 34.42
C TYR A 16 -0.74 -17.09 33.82
N SER A 17 -2.06 -17.06 33.97
CA SER A 17 -2.97 -17.95 33.26
C SER A 17 -2.97 -17.64 31.76
N GLU A 18 -3.38 -18.62 30.96
CA GLU A 18 -3.51 -18.47 29.51
C GLU A 18 -4.36 -17.25 29.10
N GLN A 19 -5.44 -16.96 29.86
CA GLN A 19 -6.32 -15.83 29.62
C GLN A 19 -5.67 -14.47 29.95
N GLU A 20 -4.82 -14.40 30.97
CA GLU A 20 -4.03 -13.21 31.26
C GLU A 20 -2.97 -12.97 30.18
N ILE A 21 -2.29 -14.03 29.70
CA ILE A 21 -1.36 -13.94 28.57
C ILE A 21 -2.06 -13.42 27.32
N ILE A 22 -3.24 -13.96 26.97
CA ILE A 22 -4.07 -13.49 25.86
C ILE A 22 -4.38 -11.99 26.03
N CYS A 23 -4.91 -11.59 27.19
CA CYS A 23 -5.29 -10.21 27.47
C CYS A 23 -4.11 -9.23 27.37
N ILE A 24 -2.94 -9.60 27.90
CA ILE A 24 -1.71 -8.81 27.83
C ILE A 24 -1.21 -8.70 26.39
N CYS A 25 -1.18 -9.81 25.64
CA CYS A 25 -0.80 -9.82 24.23
C CYS A 25 -1.71 -8.93 23.37
N GLU A 26 -3.04 -9.04 23.51
CA GLU A 26 -3.99 -8.17 22.79
C GLU A 26 -3.81 -6.70 23.17
N SER A 27 -3.66 -6.38 24.45
CA SER A 27 -3.52 -5.00 24.93
C SER A 27 -2.26 -4.33 24.37
N LEU A 28 -1.10 -4.98 24.53
CA LEU A 28 0.19 -4.47 24.04
C LEU A 28 0.29 -4.48 22.51
N PHE A 29 -0.41 -5.39 21.81
CA PHE A 29 -0.52 -5.39 20.35
C PHE A 29 -1.33 -4.18 19.85
N ASN A 30 -2.47 -3.89 20.48
CA ASN A 30 -3.30 -2.73 20.14
C ASN A 30 -2.62 -1.40 20.48
N GLU A 31 -1.87 -1.31 21.58
CA GLU A 31 -1.01 -0.15 21.87
C GLU A 31 0.11 -0.01 20.83
N GLY A 32 0.79 -1.10 20.50
CA GLY A 32 1.89 -1.12 19.53
C GLY A 32 1.47 -0.69 18.12
N LEU A 33 0.25 -1.05 17.68
CA LEU A 33 -0.32 -0.60 16.41
C LEU A 33 -0.63 0.91 16.39
N GLN A 34 -1.12 1.47 17.49
CA GLN A 34 -1.51 2.89 17.59
C GLN A 34 -0.31 3.82 17.81
N THR A 35 0.65 3.40 18.64
CA THR A 35 1.76 4.24 19.11
C THR A 35 3.09 3.95 18.41
N GLY A 36 3.21 2.81 17.74
CA GLY A 36 4.49 2.28 17.22
C GLY A 36 5.43 1.74 18.30
N ARG A 37 5.08 1.81 19.59
CA ARG A 37 5.94 1.41 20.71
C ARG A 37 5.78 -0.08 21.01
N THR A 38 6.75 -0.89 20.58
CA THR A 38 6.72 -2.35 20.79
C THR A 38 7.81 -2.87 21.73
N GLU A 39 8.47 -2.01 22.50
CA GLU A 39 9.58 -2.41 23.39
C GLU A 39 9.10 -3.30 24.55
N GLN A 40 7.98 -2.92 25.19
CA GLN A 40 7.35 -3.74 26.23
C GLN A 40 6.82 -5.06 25.64
N LEU A 41 6.18 -4.99 24.47
CA LEU A 41 5.69 -6.17 23.73
C LEU A 41 6.81 -7.14 23.38
N ALA A 42 7.94 -6.65 22.86
CA ALA A 42 9.11 -7.45 22.53
C ALA A 42 9.74 -8.09 23.78
N THR A 43 9.81 -7.34 24.88
CA THR A 43 10.31 -7.84 26.17
C THR A 43 9.40 -8.91 26.75
N PHE A 44 8.08 -8.74 26.67
CA PHE A 44 7.10 -9.74 27.11
C PHE A 44 7.18 -11.02 26.28
N ILE A 45 7.16 -10.90 24.94
CA ILE A 45 7.25 -12.06 24.02
C ILE A 45 8.59 -12.80 24.15
N TYR A 46 9.71 -12.10 24.38
CA TYR A 46 11.01 -12.74 24.61
C TYR A 46 11.04 -13.60 25.88
N ASN A 47 10.35 -13.18 26.95
CA ASN A 47 10.26 -13.92 28.20
C ASN A 47 9.07 -14.90 28.26
N LEU A 48 8.30 -15.05 27.17
CA LEU A 48 7.08 -15.85 27.15
C LEU A 48 7.39 -17.37 27.15
N PRO A 49 6.87 -18.15 28.12
CA PRO A 49 7.05 -19.60 28.17
C PRO A 49 6.65 -20.31 26.87
N GLN A 50 7.41 -21.34 26.49
CA GLN A 50 7.28 -22.03 25.20
C GLN A 50 5.87 -22.61 24.93
N CYS A 51 5.14 -22.99 25.99
CA CYS A 51 3.76 -23.46 25.91
C CYS A 51 2.78 -22.40 25.39
N TYR A 52 3.04 -21.12 25.65
CA TYR A 52 2.15 -20.00 25.30
C TYR A 52 2.50 -19.32 23.97
N GLN A 53 3.68 -19.61 23.39
CA GLN A 53 4.11 -18.99 22.12
C GLN A 53 3.23 -19.37 20.92
N ASN A 54 2.50 -20.49 20.98
CA ASN A 54 1.59 -20.94 19.92
C ASN A 54 0.17 -20.35 20.04
N ILE A 55 -0.12 -19.53 21.07
CA ILE A 55 -1.41 -18.84 21.22
C ILE A 55 -1.56 -17.80 20.11
N GLU A 56 -2.74 -17.71 19.50
CA GLU A 56 -2.99 -16.80 18.37
C GLU A 56 -2.59 -15.35 18.70
N SER A 57 -3.02 -14.82 19.85
CA SER A 57 -2.64 -13.49 20.35
C SER A 57 -1.12 -13.28 20.51
N ALA A 58 -0.40 -14.32 20.96
CA ALA A 58 1.06 -14.27 21.09
C ALA A 58 1.75 -14.26 19.71
N LEU A 59 1.22 -15.01 18.74
CA LEU A 59 1.71 -15.01 17.36
C LEU A 59 1.45 -13.66 16.65
N LYS A 60 0.30 -13.02 16.88
CA LYS A 60 0.03 -11.64 16.39
C LYS A 60 1.01 -10.63 16.99
N ALA A 61 1.22 -10.70 18.30
CA ALA A 61 2.19 -9.88 19.02
C ALA A 61 3.62 -10.06 18.48
N GLN A 62 4.06 -11.31 18.30
CA GLN A 62 5.36 -11.66 17.74
C GLN A 62 5.53 -11.16 16.30
N ALA A 63 4.48 -11.26 15.47
CA ALA A 63 4.47 -10.69 14.12
C ALA A 63 4.69 -9.17 14.15
N LEU A 64 3.97 -8.43 15.01
CA LEU A 64 4.14 -6.98 15.15
C LEU A 64 5.55 -6.59 15.61
N VAL A 65 6.15 -7.36 16.54
CA VAL A 65 7.55 -7.18 16.97
C VAL A 65 8.53 -7.40 15.82
N TYR A 66 8.35 -8.43 14.99
CA TYR A 66 9.20 -8.64 13.81
C TYR A 66 9.02 -7.54 12.74
N PHE A 67 7.84 -6.95 12.61
CA PHE A 67 7.60 -5.80 11.74
C PHE A 67 8.37 -4.55 12.19
N THR A 68 8.33 -4.19 13.48
CA THR A 68 9.06 -3.01 13.98
C THR A 68 10.58 -3.22 13.98
N GLN A 69 11.05 -4.44 14.26
CA GLN A 69 12.45 -4.84 14.11
C GLN A 69 12.92 -4.95 12.64
N GLN A 70 12.04 -4.73 11.65
CA GLN A 70 12.31 -4.91 10.22
C GLN A 70 12.77 -6.34 9.84
N ASN A 71 12.43 -7.34 10.65
CA ASN A 71 12.75 -8.74 10.43
C ASN A 71 11.68 -9.41 9.55
N TRP A 72 11.58 -8.93 8.30
CA TRP A 72 10.56 -9.33 7.34
C TRP A 72 10.45 -10.84 7.17
N LYS A 73 11.59 -11.56 7.14
CA LYS A 73 11.64 -13.03 6.98
C LYS A 73 10.91 -13.76 8.10
N MET A 74 11.08 -13.32 9.36
CA MET A 74 10.42 -13.96 10.50
C MET A 74 8.95 -13.56 10.59
N LEU A 75 8.60 -12.32 10.24
CA LEU A 75 7.21 -11.89 10.08
C LEU A 75 6.47 -12.77 9.06
N TYR A 76 6.98 -12.91 7.84
CA TYR A 76 6.34 -13.71 6.80
C TYR A 76 6.20 -15.17 7.25
N ARG A 77 7.24 -15.76 7.85
CA ARG A 77 7.17 -17.12 8.40
C ARG A 77 6.10 -17.30 9.49
N VAL A 78 5.93 -16.35 10.41
CA VAL A 78 4.86 -16.43 11.43
C VAL A 78 3.49 -16.42 10.76
N LEU A 79 3.29 -15.54 9.78
CA LEU A 79 2.03 -15.40 9.06
C LEU A 79 1.74 -16.56 8.10
N GLU A 80 2.75 -17.18 7.49
CA GLU A 80 2.62 -18.31 6.56
C GLU A 80 2.43 -19.67 7.27
N CYS A 81 3.00 -19.86 8.46
CA CYS A 81 2.98 -21.17 9.14
C CYS A 81 1.79 -21.41 10.07
N HIS A 82 1.12 -20.36 10.58
CA HIS A 82 0.07 -20.50 11.59
C HIS A 82 -1.26 -19.97 11.05
N LYS A 83 -2.36 -20.72 11.26
CA LYS A 83 -3.70 -20.25 10.89
C LYS A 83 -4.21 -19.27 11.94
N PHE A 84 -4.81 -18.18 11.47
CA PHE A 84 -5.46 -17.18 12.31
C PHE A 84 -6.98 -17.21 12.13
N SER A 85 -7.70 -16.79 13.16
CA SER A 85 -9.15 -16.62 13.15
C SER A 85 -9.57 -15.44 12.25
N PRO A 86 -10.70 -15.51 11.51
CA PRO A 86 -11.11 -14.46 10.56
C PRO A 86 -11.16 -13.04 11.13
N HIS A 87 -11.48 -12.87 12.42
CA HIS A 87 -11.49 -11.56 13.07
C HIS A 87 -10.11 -10.87 13.11
N ASN A 88 -9.01 -11.63 13.01
CA ASN A 88 -7.65 -11.11 12.98
C ASN A 88 -7.11 -10.90 11.55
N HIS A 89 -7.74 -11.50 10.54
CA HIS A 89 -7.25 -11.50 9.15
C HIS A 89 -7.01 -10.07 8.64
N THR A 90 -7.96 -9.15 8.79
CA THR A 90 -7.84 -7.75 8.33
C THR A 90 -6.59 -7.05 8.85
N VAL A 91 -6.25 -7.26 10.13
CA VAL A 91 -5.09 -6.61 10.77
C VAL A 91 -3.78 -7.22 10.27
N LEU A 92 -3.73 -8.54 10.13
CA LEU A 92 -2.55 -9.27 9.66
C LEU A 92 -2.31 -9.11 8.16
N GLN A 93 -3.38 -8.95 7.36
CA GLN A 93 -3.30 -8.56 5.96
C GLN A 93 -2.70 -7.16 5.82
N ASN A 94 -3.13 -6.18 6.62
CA ASN A 94 -2.51 -4.85 6.61
C ASN A 94 -1.02 -4.92 6.98
N LEU A 95 -0.67 -5.69 8.02
CA LEU A 95 0.72 -5.90 8.45
C LEU A 95 1.59 -6.55 7.36
N TRP A 96 1.05 -7.54 6.64
CA TRP A 96 1.69 -8.19 5.47
C TRP A 96 1.94 -7.20 4.32
N LEU A 97 0.94 -6.36 4.00
CA LEU A 97 1.08 -5.33 2.97
C LEU A 97 2.14 -4.29 3.34
N ASP A 98 2.06 -3.74 4.55
CA ASP A 98 2.95 -2.66 4.99
C ASP A 98 4.39 -3.14 5.17
N ALA A 99 4.60 -4.41 5.54
CA ALA A 99 5.93 -5.01 5.55
C ALA A 99 6.55 -5.05 4.15
N HIS A 100 5.84 -5.59 3.17
CA HIS A 100 6.32 -5.62 1.79
C HIS A 100 6.44 -4.23 1.16
N TYR A 101 5.65 -3.24 1.60
CA TYR A 101 5.84 -1.85 1.21
C TYR A 101 7.13 -1.28 1.81
N LYS A 102 7.33 -1.36 3.13
CA LYS A 102 8.55 -0.87 3.81
C LYS A 102 9.83 -1.56 3.31
N GLU A 103 9.78 -2.87 3.08
CA GLU A 103 10.87 -3.65 2.48
C GLU A 103 11.25 -3.13 1.08
N ALA A 104 10.26 -2.85 0.23
CA ALA A 104 10.47 -2.34 -1.11
C ALA A 104 10.78 -0.83 -1.19
N GLU A 105 10.41 -0.04 -0.16
CA GLU A 105 10.80 1.37 0.02
C GLU A 105 12.27 1.45 0.47
N LYS A 106 12.65 0.66 1.49
CA LYS A 106 14.05 0.53 1.95
C LYS A 106 15.00 0.07 0.85
N THR A 107 14.54 -0.78 -0.07
CA THR A 107 15.33 -1.26 -1.21
C THR A 107 15.47 -0.23 -2.35
N LYS A 108 14.77 0.91 -2.30
CA LYS A 108 14.69 1.88 -3.42
C LYS A 108 14.86 3.34 -3.02
N GLU A 109 15.00 3.61 -1.72
CA GLU A 109 15.22 4.94 -1.13
C GLU A 109 14.19 5.99 -1.59
N ARG A 110 12.95 5.54 -1.85
CA ARG A 110 11.86 6.38 -2.35
C ARG A 110 10.49 5.78 -2.08
N GLU A 111 9.50 6.64 -1.93
CA GLU A 111 8.10 6.26 -1.69
C GLU A 111 7.50 5.42 -2.84
N LEU A 112 6.66 4.45 -2.49
CA LEU A 112 5.97 3.61 -3.48
C LEU A 112 4.67 4.25 -3.98
N GLY A 113 4.76 4.92 -5.13
CA GLY A 113 3.57 5.29 -5.91
C GLY A 113 2.67 4.08 -6.23
N ALA A 114 1.36 4.31 -6.36
CA ALA A 114 0.31 3.28 -6.38
C ALA A 114 0.53 2.10 -7.35
N VAL A 115 1.15 2.32 -8.52
CA VAL A 115 1.48 1.26 -9.48
C VAL A 115 2.49 0.25 -8.90
N CYS A 116 3.42 0.69 -8.06
CA CYS A 116 4.35 -0.20 -7.38
C CYS A 116 3.67 -0.96 -6.23
N LYS A 117 2.83 -0.31 -5.42
CA LYS A 117 2.02 -0.99 -4.39
C LYS A 117 1.07 -2.04 -4.99
N TYR A 118 0.53 -1.80 -6.19
CA TYR A 118 -0.22 -2.82 -6.96
C TYR A 118 0.67 -4.00 -7.41
N ARG A 119 1.86 -3.72 -7.98
CA ARG A 119 2.80 -4.79 -8.40
C ARG A 119 3.25 -5.66 -7.23
N ILE A 120 3.47 -5.07 -6.05
CA ILE A 120 3.81 -5.79 -4.82
C ILE A 120 2.67 -6.73 -4.41
N ARG A 121 1.44 -6.21 -4.26
CA ARG A 121 0.25 -7.03 -3.96
C ARG A 121 0.02 -8.19 -4.94
N LYS A 122 0.32 -8.00 -6.22
CA LYS A 122 0.20 -9.07 -7.22
C LYS A 122 1.34 -10.09 -7.18
N LYS A 123 2.55 -9.70 -6.75
CA LYS A 123 3.68 -10.62 -6.60
C LYS A 123 3.56 -11.44 -5.30
N ASN A 124 3.08 -10.80 -4.24
CA ASN A 124 3.06 -11.33 -2.88
C ASN A 124 1.59 -11.39 -2.39
N PRO A 125 0.78 -12.34 -2.87
CA PRO A 125 -0.59 -12.54 -2.40
C PRO A 125 -0.59 -12.91 -0.91
N PHE A 126 -1.74 -12.78 -0.25
CA PHE A 126 -1.89 -13.21 1.13
C PHE A 126 -1.82 -14.74 1.25
N PRO A 127 -1.15 -15.30 2.28
CA PRO A 127 -1.17 -16.73 2.53
C PRO A 127 -2.53 -17.17 3.09
N ASN A 128 -2.94 -18.40 2.78
CA ASN A 128 -4.24 -19.02 3.14
C ASN A 128 -4.46 -19.20 4.66
N THR A 129 -3.55 -18.70 5.47
CA THR A 129 -3.54 -18.64 6.94
C THR A 129 -4.19 -17.35 7.48
N ILE A 130 -4.20 -16.28 6.69
CA ILE A 130 -4.79 -14.97 7.01
C ILE A 130 -5.79 -14.51 5.92
N TRP A 131 -6.25 -15.43 5.07
CA TRP A 131 -7.12 -15.16 3.92
C TRP A 131 -7.92 -16.42 3.55
N ASP A 132 -9.26 -16.35 3.62
CA ASP A 132 -10.16 -17.50 3.41
C ASP A 132 -10.31 -17.96 1.95
N GLY A 133 -9.64 -17.31 1.00
CA GLY A 133 -9.55 -17.75 -0.39
C GLY A 133 -10.51 -17.05 -1.37
N GLU A 134 -11.32 -16.09 -0.93
CA GLU A 134 -12.25 -15.35 -1.79
C GLU A 134 -11.53 -14.38 -2.75
N GLU A 135 -11.05 -14.90 -3.90
CA GLU A 135 -10.51 -14.06 -4.96
C GLU A 135 -11.58 -13.11 -5.52
N THR A 136 -11.38 -11.80 -5.30
CA THR A 136 -12.11 -10.77 -6.06
C THR A 136 -11.70 -10.84 -7.53
N ASN A 137 -12.48 -11.55 -8.35
CA ASN A 137 -12.15 -11.75 -9.75
C ASN A 137 -12.35 -10.46 -10.57
N TYR A 138 -11.28 -9.66 -10.67
CA TYR A 138 -11.25 -8.40 -11.42
C TYR A 138 -11.44 -8.54 -12.95
N CYS A 139 -11.53 -9.76 -13.49
CA CYS A 139 -11.80 -9.98 -14.91
C CYS A 139 -13.32 -10.00 -15.18
N PHE A 140 -13.81 -9.06 -15.99
CA PHE A 140 -15.23 -9.00 -16.34
C PHE A 140 -15.78 -10.33 -16.90
N LYS A 141 -17.08 -10.59 -16.67
CA LYS A 141 -17.83 -11.73 -17.22
C LYS A 141 -17.56 -11.89 -18.73
N SER A 142 -17.52 -13.12 -19.24
CA SER A 142 -17.16 -13.41 -20.64
C SER A 142 -18.01 -12.62 -21.66
N LYS A 143 -19.33 -12.56 -21.42
CA LYS A 143 -20.30 -11.71 -22.15
C LYS A 143 -19.85 -10.25 -22.23
N SER A 144 -19.57 -9.63 -21.08
CA SER A 144 -19.11 -8.24 -20.95
C SER A 144 -17.79 -7.98 -21.70
N ARG A 145 -16.84 -8.93 -21.64
CA ARG A 145 -15.56 -8.84 -22.38
C ARG A 145 -15.77 -8.85 -23.90
N ASN A 146 -16.68 -9.69 -24.41
CA ASN A 146 -16.99 -9.74 -25.84
C ASN A 146 -17.65 -8.45 -26.33
N VAL A 147 -18.68 -7.96 -25.63
CA VAL A 147 -19.37 -6.69 -25.97
C VAL A 147 -18.38 -5.52 -26.06
N LEU A 148 -17.47 -5.38 -25.08
CA LEU A 148 -16.44 -4.32 -25.10
C LEU A 148 -15.45 -4.49 -26.26
N ARG A 149 -14.97 -5.72 -26.52
CA ARG A 149 -14.06 -6.02 -27.63
C ARG A 149 -14.68 -5.68 -28.98
N ASP A 150 -15.94 -6.06 -29.18
CA ASP A 150 -16.61 -5.93 -30.47
C ASP A 150 -17.19 -4.52 -30.69
N ALA A 151 -17.40 -3.75 -29.61
CA ALA A 151 -17.55 -2.30 -29.68
C ALA A 151 -16.23 -1.58 -30.03
N TYR A 152 -15.10 -2.01 -29.45
CA TYR A 152 -13.77 -1.44 -29.73
C TYR A 152 -13.36 -1.54 -31.21
N LYS A 153 -13.71 -2.65 -31.87
CA LYS A 153 -13.53 -2.84 -33.33
C LYS A 153 -14.30 -1.80 -34.16
N ARG A 154 -15.43 -1.28 -33.67
CA ARG A 154 -16.23 -0.25 -34.35
C ARG A 154 -15.74 1.16 -34.04
N CYS A 155 -15.41 1.43 -32.78
CA CYS A 155 -14.88 2.73 -32.34
C CYS A 155 -13.92 2.56 -31.16
N GLN A 156 -12.68 2.99 -31.32
CA GLN A 156 -11.67 2.95 -30.26
C GLN A 156 -11.83 4.07 -29.21
N TYR A 157 -12.57 5.14 -29.55
CA TYR A 157 -12.75 6.36 -28.75
C TYR A 157 -14.25 6.68 -28.56
N PRO A 158 -15.04 5.80 -27.90
CA PRO A 158 -16.47 6.01 -27.75
C PRO A 158 -16.79 7.28 -26.95
N SER A 159 -17.89 7.93 -27.35
CA SER A 159 -18.52 9.07 -26.69
C SER A 159 -19.03 8.74 -25.28
N VAL A 160 -19.49 9.76 -24.54
CA VAL A 160 -20.05 9.58 -23.20
C VAL A 160 -21.31 8.71 -23.23
N ASP A 161 -22.18 8.89 -24.23
CA ASP A 161 -23.43 8.13 -24.33
C ASP A 161 -23.24 6.72 -24.88
N GLU A 162 -22.24 6.49 -25.74
CA GLU A 162 -21.81 5.12 -26.07
C GLU A 162 -21.25 4.40 -24.85
N LYS A 163 -20.46 5.07 -23.99
CA LYS A 163 -20.00 4.48 -22.72
C LYS A 163 -21.15 4.19 -21.76
N ARG A 164 -22.18 5.05 -21.70
CA ARG A 164 -23.43 4.79 -20.93
C ARG A 164 -24.17 3.55 -21.46
N LYS A 165 -24.38 3.45 -22.78
CA LYS A 165 -25.01 2.29 -23.42
C LYS A 165 -24.20 1.00 -23.20
N LEU A 166 -22.88 1.06 -23.30
CA LEU A 166 -22.00 -0.09 -23.05
C LEU A 166 -22.00 -0.49 -21.57
N ALA A 167 -22.00 0.46 -20.63
CA ALA A 167 -22.13 0.20 -19.19
C ALA A 167 -23.41 -0.59 -18.89
N GLN A 168 -24.56 -0.11 -19.39
CA GLN A 168 -25.86 -0.80 -19.28
C GLN A 168 -25.84 -2.21 -19.90
N GLN A 169 -25.29 -2.37 -21.11
CA GLN A 169 -25.23 -3.66 -21.81
C GLN A 169 -24.26 -4.69 -21.17
N THR A 170 -23.33 -4.25 -20.33
CA THR A 170 -22.25 -5.11 -19.80
C THR A 170 -22.33 -5.37 -18.30
N GLU A 171 -23.30 -4.78 -17.59
CA GLU A 171 -23.41 -4.80 -16.13
C GLU A 171 -22.16 -4.19 -15.44
N LEU A 172 -21.56 -3.17 -16.07
CA LEU A 172 -20.35 -2.49 -15.59
C LEU A 172 -20.61 -1.01 -15.35
N SER A 173 -19.83 -0.38 -14.47
CA SER A 173 -19.89 1.07 -14.30
C SER A 173 -19.28 1.81 -15.50
N ILE A 174 -19.73 3.05 -15.74
CA ILE A 174 -19.20 3.92 -16.81
C ILE A 174 -17.68 4.12 -16.63
N ILE A 175 -17.21 4.17 -15.38
CA ILE A 175 -15.78 4.25 -15.02
C ILE A 175 -15.04 2.98 -15.43
N GLN A 176 -15.60 1.78 -15.18
CA GLN A 176 -15.02 0.50 -15.59
C GLN A 176 -14.87 0.40 -17.11
N VAL A 177 -15.90 0.77 -17.90
CA VAL A 177 -15.77 0.73 -19.37
C VAL A 177 -14.78 1.80 -19.87
N SER A 178 -14.82 3.02 -19.33
CA SER A 178 -13.89 4.10 -19.72
C SER A 178 -12.42 3.69 -19.46
N ASN A 179 -12.15 3.08 -18.30
CA ASN A 179 -10.84 2.52 -17.97
C ASN A 179 -10.47 1.33 -18.87
N TRP A 180 -11.41 0.46 -19.24
CA TRP A 180 -11.14 -0.63 -20.18
C TRP A 180 -10.69 -0.10 -21.55
N PHE A 181 -11.38 0.88 -22.11
CA PHE A 181 -11.00 1.51 -23.40
C PHE A 181 -9.64 2.21 -23.32
N LYS A 182 -9.37 2.95 -22.23
CA LYS A 182 -8.05 3.56 -21.96
C LYS A 182 -6.94 2.51 -21.91
N ASN A 183 -7.14 1.45 -21.15
CA ASN A 183 -6.16 0.38 -20.95
C ASN A 183 -5.99 -0.54 -22.18
N LYS A 184 -6.98 -0.60 -23.09
CA LYS A 184 -6.87 -1.30 -24.38
C LYS A 184 -6.00 -0.51 -25.35
N ARG A 185 -6.27 0.79 -25.55
CA ARG A 185 -5.41 1.68 -26.37
C ARG A 185 -3.97 1.78 -25.86
N GLN A 186 -3.76 1.83 -24.55
CA GLN A 186 -2.42 1.81 -23.96
C GLN A 186 -1.65 0.52 -24.28
N ARG A 187 -2.32 -0.64 -24.23
CA ARG A 187 -1.69 -1.94 -24.56
C ARG A 187 -1.37 -2.08 -26.04
N GLU A 188 -2.20 -1.56 -26.94
CA GLU A 188 -1.93 -1.61 -28.38
C GLU A 188 -0.80 -0.67 -28.80
N ARG A 189 -0.68 0.51 -28.20
CA ARG A 189 0.50 1.39 -28.37
C ARG A 189 1.78 0.72 -27.85
N ALA A 190 1.73 0.13 -26.65
CA ALA A 190 2.86 -0.63 -26.09
C ALA A 190 3.23 -1.91 -26.89
N ALA A 191 2.40 -2.32 -27.86
CA ALA A 191 2.64 -3.45 -28.74
C ALA A 191 2.87 -3.04 -30.22
N GLY A 192 3.01 -1.73 -30.52
CA GLY A 192 3.20 -1.22 -31.88
C GLY A 192 2.00 -1.44 -32.84
N GLN A 193 0.81 -1.73 -32.31
CA GLN A 193 -0.35 -2.14 -33.11
C GLN A 193 -1.19 -0.96 -33.61
N LEU A 194 -1.16 0.19 -32.92
CA LEU A 194 -1.99 1.34 -33.28
C LEU A 194 -1.48 2.10 -34.50
N ASP A 195 -0.16 2.21 -34.67
CA ASP A 195 0.44 3.02 -35.74
C ASP A 195 0.20 2.42 -37.13
N ARG A 196 -0.01 1.10 -37.23
CA ARG A 196 -0.44 0.44 -38.48
C ARG A 196 -1.90 0.68 -38.87
N SER A 197 -2.76 1.12 -37.95
CA SER A 197 -4.19 1.31 -38.24
C SER A 197 -4.54 2.68 -38.84
N SER A 198 -3.64 3.67 -38.74
CA SER A 198 -3.82 5.03 -39.28
C SER A 198 -3.14 5.26 -40.64
N ALA A 199 -2.27 4.35 -41.09
CA ALA A 199 -1.41 4.52 -42.27
C ALA A 199 -2.14 4.30 -43.62
N ARG A 200 -3.26 5.01 -43.85
CA ARG A 200 -3.99 5.08 -45.13
C ARG A 200 -4.56 6.47 -45.46
N SER A 201 -3.80 7.50 -45.11
CA SER A 201 -3.87 8.86 -45.69
C SER A 201 -2.52 9.54 -45.50
N ASN A 202 -2.14 10.41 -46.43
CA ASN A 202 -0.90 11.20 -46.39
C ASN A 202 -0.85 12.11 -45.12
N ASP A 203 0.27 12.72 -44.72
CA ASP A 203 1.47 13.09 -45.51
C ASP A 203 2.74 13.29 -44.64
N SER A 204 3.91 13.20 -45.28
CA SER A 204 5.22 13.80 -44.95
C SER A 204 5.96 13.52 -43.62
N ASP A 205 7.28 13.75 -43.66
CA ASP A 205 8.31 13.44 -42.65
C ASP A 205 8.25 14.26 -41.34
N ASP A 206 8.61 13.62 -40.21
CA ASP A 206 9.93 13.86 -39.58
C ASP A 206 10.35 12.62 -38.77
N GLY A 207 11.65 12.35 -38.67
CA GLY A 207 12.21 11.14 -38.08
C GLY A 207 13.34 11.42 -37.11
N SER A 208 13.09 11.26 -35.81
CA SER A 208 14.14 11.30 -34.78
C SER A 208 14.04 10.13 -33.81
N SER A 209 14.95 9.16 -33.98
CA SER A 209 15.14 8.02 -33.09
C SER A 209 16.15 8.34 -31.99
N GLY A 210 15.83 8.04 -30.73
CA GLY A 210 16.76 8.22 -29.61
C GLY A 210 16.41 7.37 -28.40
N CYS A 211 17.15 6.27 -28.20
CA CYS A 211 17.11 5.43 -27.01
C CYS A 211 18.51 5.33 -26.39
N GLU A 212 18.57 5.07 -25.06
CA GLU A 212 19.81 4.80 -24.30
C GLU A 212 20.76 6.04 -24.15
N SER A 213 21.62 6.20 -23.13
CA SER A 213 21.81 5.52 -21.82
C SER A 213 22.55 6.46 -20.81
N LYS A 214 22.91 5.97 -19.61
CA LYS A 214 23.64 6.69 -18.52
C LYS A 214 25.01 6.04 -18.21
N PRO A 215 25.96 6.68 -17.45
CA PRO A 215 26.10 8.08 -17.02
C PRO A 215 27.40 8.73 -17.60
N PRO A 216 28.56 9.05 -16.94
CA PRO A 216 29.06 8.97 -15.55
C PRO A 216 29.48 10.35 -14.91
N MET A 217 30.63 10.40 -14.20
CA MET A 217 31.29 11.48 -13.43
C MET A 217 32.39 12.20 -14.28
N ASN A 218 33.07 13.32 -13.94
CA ASN A 218 33.39 13.96 -12.64
C ASN A 218 33.94 15.43 -12.83
N ILE A 219 33.97 16.27 -11.75
CA ILE A 219 34.85 17.45 -11.41
C ILE A 219 35.41 18.34 -12.57
N ASP A 220 35.24 19.68 -12.60
CA ASP A 220 35.83 20.66 -11.63
C ASP A 220 35.10 22.05 -11.54
N SER A 221 35.59 22.95 -10.67
CA SER A 221 35.12 24.32 -10.32
C SER A 221 35.80 25.47 -11.12
N PRO A 222 35.41 26.79 -11.08
CA PRO A 222 34.80 27.54 -9.95
C PRO A 222 33.75 28.67 -10.24
N VAL A 223 33.31 29.31 -9.15
CA VAL A 223 32.50 30.56 -8.95
C VAL A 223 33.49 31.78 -8.88
N PRO A 224 33.18 33.11 -8.97
CA PRO A 224 31.92 33.94 -8.94
C PRO A 224 31.69 34.78 -10.25
N PRO A 225 30.88 35.89 -10.35
CA PRO A 225 30.17 36.72 -9.33
C PRO A 225 28.67 37.03 -9.60
N ALA A 226 28.06 37.80 -8.68
CA ALA A 226 26.64 38.18 -8.69
C ALA A 226 26.39 39.67 -8.99
N LEU A 227 25.34 39.96 -9.75
CA LEU A 227 24.67 41.26 -9.99
C LEU A 227 23.15 40.99 -10.21
N PRO A 228 22.24 41.98 -10.26
CA PRO A 228 21.53 42.45 -9.07
C PRO A 228 19.99 42.31 -9.16
N ASN A 229 19.29 42.56 -8.05
CA ASN A 229 17.83 42.73 -8.03
C ASN A 229 17.36 43.89 -8.93
N THR A 230 16.30 43.69 -9.72
CA THR A 230 15.19 44.66 -9.94
C THR A 230 14.07 44.08 -10.82
N PHE A 231 12.92 44.78 -10.83
CA PHE A 231 11.75 44.62 -11.71
C PHE A 231 10.73 43.48 -11.45
N ASP A 232 9.76 43.84 -10.60
CA ASP A 232 8.31 43.70 -10.81
C ASP A 232 7.69 42.36 -11.25
N ILE A 233 7.01 41.72 -10.28
CA ILE A 233 5.81 40.93 -10.52
C ILE A 233 4.66 41.59 -9.72
N PRO A 234 3.63 42.15 -10.37
CA PRO A 234 2.50 42.76 -9.67
C PRO A 234 1.74 41.74 -8.80
N GLN A 235 1.50 42.06 -7.53
CA GLN A 235 0.66 41.23 -6.66
C GLN A 235 -0.81 41.34 -7.06
N TYR A 236 -1.39 40.24 -7.52
CA TYR A 236 -2.84 40.13 -7.73
C TYR A 236 -3.47 39.24 -6.64
N TYR A 237 -3.84 39.85 -5.51
CA TYR A 237 -4.60 39.21 -4.45
C TYR A 237 -6.11 39.30 -4.72
N PRO A 238 -6.83 38.19 -4.97
CA PRO A 238 -8.28 38.14 -4.86
C PRO A 238 -8.70 38.03 -3.37
N PRO A 239 -9.54 38.94 -2.83
CA PRO A 239 -9.82 38.99 -1.39
C PRO A 239 -11.05 38.14 -1.00
N TYR A 240 -10.83 36.89 -0.60
CA TYR A 240 -11.85 36.09 0.11
C TYR A 240 -11.28 35.33 1.30
N ALA A 241 -11.51 35.87 2.49
CA ALA A 241 -11.25 35.17 3.75
C ALA A 241 -12.42 34.23 4.07
N PHE A 242 -12.18 32.91 3.99
CA PHE A 242 -13.01 31.92 4.68
C PHE A 242 -12.28 31.49 5.96
N ALA A 243 -12.77 31.98 7.09
CA ALA A 243 -12.35 31.46 8.39
C ALA A 243 -12.87 30.02 8.53
N ALA A 244 -11.98 29.08 8.86
CA ALA A 244 -12.38 27.72 9.20
C ALA A 244 -13.07 27.74 10.58
N PRO A 245 -14.32 27.24 10.72
CA PRO A 245 -14.93 27.09 12.03
C PRO A 245 -14.22 25.98 12.83
N PRO A 246 -14.09 26.12 14.16
CA PRO A 246 -13.47 25.08 14.99
C PRO A 246 -14.36 23.84 15.05
N CYS A 247 -13.72 22.65 15.06
CA CYS A 247 -14.42 21.38 15.26
C CYS A 247 -14.75 21.17 16.74
N GLU A 248 -15.96 21.58 17.15
CA GLU A 248 -16.54 21.19 18.44
C GLU A 248 -16.84 19.68 18.50
N PHE A 249 -16.59 19.06 19.65
CA PHE A 249 -16.52 17.59 19.80
C PHE A 249 -17.63 17.06 20.73
N SER A 250 -18.89 17.14 20.27
CA SER A 250 -20.05 16.55 20.95
C SER A 250 -21.12 16.18 19.90
N TYR A 251 -21.65 14.96 19.84
CA TYR A 251 -22.45 14.29 20.87
C TYR A 251 -22.52 12.77 20.64
N ILE A 252 -22.77 11.97 21.70
CA ILE A 252 -23.20 10.56 21.59
C ILE A 252 -24.65 10.49 22.08
N GLN A 253 -25.60 10.04 21.23
CA GLN A 253 -26.73 9.21 21.67
C GLN A 253 -27.64 8.73 20.51
N SER A 254 -28.09 7.47 20.64
CA SER A 254 -29.32 6.87 20.07
C SER A 254 -29.74 7.24 18.65
N LEU A 255 -29.55 6.31 17.71
CA LEU A 255 -30.55 5.26 17.40
C LEU A 255 -29.88 4.02 16.78
#